data_AF-U9U5R2-F1
#
_entry.id   AF-U9U5R2-F1
#
_cell.length_a   1.000
_cell.length_b   1.000
_cell.length_c   1.000
_cell.angle_alpha   90.00
_cell.angle_beta   90.00
_cell.angle_gamma   90.00
#
_symmetry.space_group_name_H-M   'P 1'
#
loop_
_entity.id
_entity.type
_entity.pdbx_description
1 polymer ?
#
loop_
_entity_poly.entity_id
_entity_poly.type
_entity_poly.pdbx_seq_one_letter_code
_entity_poly.pdbx_strand_id
1 'polypeptide(L)'
;MINDIEEDCRNDFGKISSEFNSVRASIEALRNEMIQRYAIAQRLQIEFDQLSENQSEASNRSRGSANSSSGNSSGSSNSSLVENRNRFKRVFDSEKEVGETNDYALETVRREIRHLTGEKIGKSTVENFYYGRGDPKFSTVMSIMRWVDSKEFSGSLDNNAE
;
A
#
# COMPACT_ATOMS: atom_id res chain seq x y z
N MET A 1 52.14 -37.46 -8.06
CA MET A 1 51.71 -37.20 -6.67
C MET A 1 51.79 -35.73 -6.31
N ILE A 2 52.97 -35.06 -6.31
CA ILE A 2 53.04 -33.60 -6.05
C ILE A 2 52.32 -32.79 -7.15
N ASN A 3 52.50 -33.17 -8.42
CA ASN A 3 51.84 -32.51 -9.56
C ASN A 3 50.31 -32.61 -9.50
N ASP A 4 49.76 -33.72 -9.00
CA ASP A 4 48.31 -33.94 -8.95
C ASP A 4 47.65 -33.05 -7.88
N ILE A 5 48.30 -32.89 -6.73
CA ILE A 5 47.85 -32.00 -5.66
C ILE A 5 47.92 -30.53 -6.11
N GLU A 6 48.97 -30.16 -6.84
CA GLU A 6 49.12 -28.80 -7.36
C GLU A 6 48.06 -28.45 -8.40
N GLU A 7 47.71 -29.39 -9.29
CA GLU A 7 46.64 -29.27 -10.27
C GLU A 7 45.27 -29.08 -9.58
N ASP A 8 44.95 -29.93 -8.59
CA ASP A 8 43.70 -29.84 -7.81
C ASP A 8 43.59 -28.49 -7.09
N CYS A 9 44.68 -28.03 -6.46
CA CYS A 9 44.71 -26.73 -5.79
C CYS A 9 44.48 -25.56 -6.77
N ARG A 10 45.05 -25.61 -7.98
CA ARG A 10 44.83 -24.59 -9.02
C ARG A 10 43.37 -24.59 -9.48
N ASN A 11 42.78 -25.77 -9.65
CA ASN A 11 41.39 -25.91 -10.09
C ASN A 11 40.41 -25.37 -9.04
N ASP A 12 40.62 -25.69 -7.76
CA ASP A 12 39.79 -25.18 -6.68
C ASP A 12 39.92 -23.66 -6.52
N PHE A 13 41.13 -23.12 -6.64
CA PHE A 13 41.33 -21.66 -6.64
C PHE A 13 40.64 -20.99 -7.83
N GLY A 14 40.68 -21.63 -9.01
CA GLY A 14 39.97 -21.18 -10.21
C GLY A 14 38.45 -21.12 -10.00
N LYS A 15 37.86 -22.17 -9.40
CA LYS A 15 36.43 -22.21 -9.05
C LYS A 15 36.05 -21.11 -8.06
N ILE A 16 36.80 -20.96 -6.97
CA ILE A 16 36.56 -19.92 -5.95
C ILE A 16 36.60 -18.53 -6.59
N SER A 17 37.58 -18.29 -7.45
CA SER A 17 37.71 -17.02 -8.18
C SER A 17 36.51 -16.76 -9.11
N SER A 18 36.01 -17.79 -9.79
CA SER A 18 34.82 -17.71 -10.64
C SER A 18 33.57 -17.38 -9.82
N GLU A 19 33.36 -18.03 -8.68
CA GLU A 19 32.24 -17.76 -7.78
C GLU A 19 32.27 -16.33 -7.25
N PHE A 20 33.45 -15.83 -6.85
CA PHE A 20 33.58 -14.45 -6.38
C PHE A 20 33.23 -13.42 -7.45
N ASN A 21 33.61 -13.68 -8.71
CA ASN A 21 33.21 -12.84 -9.84
C ASN A 21 31.70 -12.91 -10.12
N SER A 22 31.11 -14.10 -9.98
CA SER A 22 29.65 -14.27 -10.10
C SER A 22 28.91 -13.47 -9.02
N VAL A 23 29.32 -13.59 -7.75
CA VAL A 23 28.76 -12.81 -6.63
C VAL A 23 28.88 -11.31 -6.88
N ARG A 24 30.05 -10.85 -7.33
CA ARG A 24 30.26 -9.43 -7.68
C ARG A 24 29.28 -8.96 -8.76
N ALA A 25 29.08 -9.76 -9.82
CA ALA A 25 28.14 -9.42 -10.88
C ALA A 25 26.69 -9.36 -10.37
N SER A 26 26.28 -10.31 -9.51
CA SER A 26 24.95 -10.32 -8.90
C SER A 26 24.72 -9.10 -7.99
N ILE A 27 25.71 -8.68 -7.21
CA ILE A 27 25.62 -7.48 -6.37
C ILE A 27 25.42 -6.24 -7.24
N GLU A 28 26.17 -6.11 -8.34
CA GLU A 28 26.04 -4.96 -9.24
C GLU A 28 24.68 -4.94 -9.94
N ALA A 29 24.18 -6.10 -10.37
CA ALA A 29 22.84 -6.23 -10.95
C ALA A 29 21.75 -5.78 -9.96
N LEU A 30 21.82 -6.25 -8.72
CA LEU A 30 20.87 -5.87 -7.66
C LEU A 30 20.91 -4.37 -7.36
N ARG A 31 22.12 -3.79 -7.31
CA ARG A 31 22.30 -2.35 -7.12
C ARG A 31 21.66 -1.55 -8.26
N ASN A 32 21.85 -1.98 -9.51
CA ASN A 32 21.24 -1.33 -10.66
C ASN A 32 19.71 -1.40 -10.62
N GLU A 33 19.16 -2.55 -10.24
CA GLU A 33 17.72 -2.73 -10.07
C GLU A 33 17.17 -1.80 -8.99
N MET A 34 17.84 -1.69 -7.85
CA MET A 34 17.43 -0.79 -6.76
C MET A 34 17.44 0.68 -7.21
N ILE A 35 18.49 1.11 -7.92
CA ILE A 35 18.58 2.47 -8.49
C ILE A 35 17.41 2.73 -9.44
N GLN A 36 17.10 1.76 -10.32
CA GLN A 36 16.00 1.88 -11.27
C GLN A 36 14.65 1.99 -10.54
N ARG A 37 14.38 1.13 -9.56
CA ARG A 37 13.16 1.17 -8.74
C ARG A 37 13.02 2.50 -8.02
N TYR A 38 14.11 3.04 -7.47
CA TYR A 38 14.10 4.35 -6.81
C TYR A 38 13.85 5.50 -7.78
N ALA A 39 14.42 5.46 -8.98
CA ALA A 39 14.16 6.46 -10.03
C ALA A 39 12.68 6.45 -10.48
N ILE A 40 12.08 5.26 -10.61
CA ILE A 40 10.65 5.12 -10.94
C ILE A 40 9.79 5.70 -9.81
N ALA A 41 10.07 5.34 -8.56
CA ALA A 41 9.32 5.83 -7.41
C ALA A 41 9.38 7.37 -7.30
N GLN A 42 10.56 7.97 -7.52
CA GLN A 42 10.71 9.43 -7.53
C GLN A 42 9.95 10.09 -8.69
N ARG A 43 9.97 9.52 -9.90
CA ARG A 43 9.22 10.06 -11.04
C ARG A 43 7.72 10.05 -10.80
N LEU A 44 7.20 8.93 -10.29
CA LEU A 44 5.78 8.82 -9.91
C LEU A 44 5.40 9.84 -8.83
N GLN A 45 6.30 10.11 -7.89
CA GLN A 45 6.08 11.15 -6.87
C GLN A 45 6.03 12.56 -7.49
N ILE A 46 6.93 12.88 -8.41
CA ILE A 46 6.98 14.19 -9.10
C ILE A 46 5.76 14.39 -10.01
N GLU A 47 5.37 13.38 -10.79
CA GLU A 47 4.17 13.42 -11.63
C GLU A 47 2.91 13.62 -10.79
N PHE A 48 2.85 12.98 -9.63
CA PHE A 48 1.76 13.17 -8.66
C PHE A 48 1.71 14.61 -8.13
N ASP A 49 2.85 15.19 -7.78
CA ASP A 49 2.92 16.57 -7.26
C ASP A 49 2.55 17.60 -8.34
N GLN A 50 2.93 17.38 -9.61
CA GLN A 50 2.51 18.23 -10.74
C GLN A 50 1.02 18.12 -11.08
N LEU A 51 0.43 16.91 -10.99
CA LEU A 51 -1.01 16.72 -11.16
C LEU A 51 -1.81 17.41 -10.05
N SER A 52 -1.25 17.52 -8.84
CA SER A 52 -1.85 18.25 -7.73
C SER A 52 -1.96 19.75 -8.01
N GLU A 53 -0.94 20.37 -8.61
CA GLU A 53 -0.91 21.81 -8.88
C GLU A 53 -1.89 22.21 -9.99
N ASN A 54 -2.00 21.42 -11.05
CA ASN A 54 -2.88 21.70 -12.19
C ASN A 54 -4.39 21.57 -11.85
N GLN A 55 -4.77 20.77 -10.84
CA GLN A 55 -6.18 20.63 -10.44
C GLN A 55 -6.66 21.76 -9.50
N SER A 56 -5.75 22.41 -8.78
CA SER A 56 -6.09 23.55 -7.90
C SER A 56 -6.65 24.75 -8.66
N GLU A 57 -6.28 24.95 -9.92
CA GLU A 57 -6.76 26.10 -10.71
C GLU A 57 -8.16 25.90 -11.30
N ALA A 58 -8.58 24.66 -11.55
CA ALA A 58 -9.89 24.36 -12.15
C ALA A 58 -11.05 24.33 -11.11
N SER A 59 -10.75 24.10 -9.83
CA SER A 59 -11.78 23.86 -8.79
C SER A 59 -12.37 25.15 -8.17
N ASN A 60 -11.77 26.32 -8.41
CA ASN A 60 -12.18 27.56 -7.76
C ASN A 60 -13.34 28.33 -8.44
N ARG A 61 -13.99 27.77 -9.48
CA ARG A 61 -15.01 28.50 -10.27
C ARG A 61 -16.47 28.11 -10.07
N SER A 62 -16.83 27.21 -9.16
CA SER A 62 -18.24 26.87 -8.95
C SER A 62 -18.62 26.68 -7.48
N ARG A 63 -19.08 27.76 -6.84
CA ARG A 63 -19.94 27.69 -5.65
C ARG A 63 -20.99 28.80 -5.72
N GLY A 64 -22.14 28.47 -6.30
CA GLY A 64 -23.37 29.24 -6.24
C GLY A 64 -24.42 28.52 -5.36
N SER A 65 -24.79 29.19 -4.27
CA SER A 65 -26.11 29.29 -3.61
C SER A 65 -26.97 28.07 -3.19
N ALA A 66 -27.22 28.03 -1.86
CA ALA A 66 -28.51 27.97 -1.14
C ALA A 66 -29.24 26.65 -0.76
N ASN A 67 -29.45 26.57 0.57
CA ASN A 67 -30.61 26.14 1.38
C ASN A 67 -31.04 24.66 1.58
N SER A 68 -30.72 24.16 2.78
CA SER A 68 -31.57 23.57 3.84
C SER A 68 -32.79 22.70 3.51
N SER A 69 -32.81 21.47 4.08
CA SER A 69 -33.94 20.98 4.89
C SER A 69 -33.52 19.86 5.86
N SER A 70 -34.17 19.86 7.01
CA SER A 70 -34.02 18.98 8.16
C SER A 70 -34.73 17.64 7.98
N GLY A 71 -34.11 16.55 8.46
CA GLY A 71 -34.74 15.22 8.52
C GLY A 71 -34.05 14.30 9.53
N ASN A 72 -34.61 14.21 10.74
CA ASN A 72 -34.24 13.22 11.74
C ASN A 72 -34.55 11.80 11.26
N SER A 73 -33.56 10.91 11.26
CA SER A 73 -33.77 9.45 11.25
C SER A 73 -32.66 8.75 12.06
N SER A 74 -32.91 8.55 13.35
CA SER A 74 -31.91 8.10 14.34
C SER A 74 -31.77 6.58 14.49
N GLY A 75 -32.25 5.77 13.54
CA GLY A 75 -32.27 4.29 13.69
C GLY A 75 -31.38 3.49 12.74
N SER A 76 -31.08 3.99 11.54
CA SER A 76 -30.54 3.14 10.45
C SER A 76 -29.04 3.34 10.20
N SER A 77 -28.56 4.59 10.22
CA SER A 77 -27.18 4.96 9.84
C SER A 77 -26.10 4.40 10.77
N ASN A 78 -26.43 4.17 12.04
CA ASN A 78 -25.48 3.59 12.99
C ASN A 78 -25.23 2.10 12.69
N SER A 79 -26.24 1.36 12.20
CA SER A 79 -26.08 -0.06 11.88
C SER A 79 -25.13 -0.27 10.70
N SER A 80 -25.24 0.55 9.63
CA SER A 80 -24.39 0.42 8.44
C SER A 80 -22.95 0.84 8.73
N LEU A 81 -22.74 1.85 9.59
CA LEU A 81 -21.40 2.26 9.99
C LEU A 81 -20.72 1.20 10.86
N VAL A 82 -21.46 0.58 11.78
CA VAL A 82 -20.94 -0.53 12.59
C VAL A 82 -20.56 -1.71 11.70
N GLU A 83 -21.39 -2.07 10.73
CA GLU A 83 -21.09 -3.15 9.78
C GLU A 83 -19.84 -2.84 8.94
N ASN A 84 -19.75 -1.62 8.41
CA ASN A 84 -18.59 -1.15 7.67
C ASN A 84 -17.30 -1.22 8.52
N ARG A 85 -17.37 -0.88 9.80
CA ARG A 85 -16.23 -1.01 10.73
C ARG A 85 -15.84 -2.46 10.95
N ASN A 86 -16.81 -3.36 11.09
CA ASN A 86 -16.56 -4.78 11.27
C ASN A 86 -15.87 -5.40 10.03
N ARG A 87 -16.36 -5.06 8.83
CA ARG A 87 -15.72 -5.47 7.57
C ARG A 87 -14.28 -4.98 7.47
N PHE A 88 -14.08 -3.67 7.70
CA PHE A 88 -12.75 -3.09 7.72
C PHE A 88 -11.83 -3.78 8.71
N LYS A 89 -12.28 -4.00 9.95
CA LYS A 89 -11.48 -4.63 10.98
C LYS A 89 -11.02 -6.04 10.58
N ARG A 90 -11.93 -6.83 10.00
CA ARG A 90 -11.62 -8.19 9.54
C ARG A 90 -10.54 -8.18 8.45
N VAL A 91 -10.69 -7.33 7.44
CA VAL A 91 -9.71 -7.19 6.35
C VAL A 91 -8.39 -6.63 6.86
N PHE A 92 -8.44 -5.63 7.74
CA PHE A 92 -7.24 -5.05 8.34
C PHE A 92 -6.46 -6.09 9.13
N ASP A 93 -7.16 -6.87 9.98
CA ASP A 93 -6.53 -7.90 10.80
C ASP A 93 -5.99 -9.07 9.97
N SER A 94 -6.56 -9.37 8.78
CA SER A 94 -6.04 -10.39 7.87
C SER A 94 -4.83 -9.95 7.06
N GLU A 95 -4.77 -8.66 6.69
CA GLU A 95 -3.62 -8.08 5.97
C GLU A 95 -2.42 -7.83 6.90
N LYS A 96 -2.67 -7.76 8.21
CA LYS A 96 -1.63 -7.54 9.21
C LYS A 96 -0.84 -8.83 9.45
N GLU A 97 0.47 -8.79 9.25
CA GLU A 97 1.34 -9.92 9.56
C GLU A 97 1.47 -10.16 11.09
N VAL A 98 1.70 -11.42 11.48
CA VAL A 98 1.88 -11.81 12.89
C VAL A 98 3.15 -11.16 13.44
N GLY A 99 3.00 -10.23 14.38
CA GLY A 99 4.11 -9.48 14.99
C GLY A 99 4.34 -8.09 14.40
N GLU A 100 3.60 -7.71 13.36
CA GLU A 100 3.70 -6.37 12.78
C GLU A 100 3.13 -5.30 13.72
N THR A 101 3.79 -4.15 13.77
CA THR A 101 3.28 -3.02 14.56
C THR A 101 2.03 -2.44 13.91
N ASN A 102 1.04 -2.05 14.72
CA ASN A 102 -0.15 -1.36 14.21
C ASN A 102 0.23 -0.09 13.44
N ASP A 103 1.34 0.56 13.80
CA ASP A 103 1.80 1.79 13.16
C ASP A 103 2.12 1.59 11.67
N TYR A 104 2.83 0.52 11.33
CA TYR A 104 3.17 0.16 9.96
C TYR A 104 1.93 -0.25 9.16
N ALA A 105 1.10 -1.15 9.71
CA ALA A 105 -0.13 -1.59 9.06
C ALA A 105 -1.08 -0.42 8.75
N LEU A 106 -1.22 0.53 9.68
CA LEU A 106 -2.02 1.75 9.47
C LEU A 106 -1.46 2.65 8.35
N GLU A 107 -0.13 2.81 8.23
CA GLU A 107 0.44 3.56 7.12
C GLU A 107 0.26 2.84 5.77
N THR A 108 0.40 1.52 5.75
CA THR A 108 0.17 0.72 4.54
C THR A 108 -1.25 0.90 4.02
N VAL A 109 -2.26 0.72 4.88
CA VAL A 109 -3.67 0.89 4.51
C VAL A 109 -3.97 2.32 4.04
N ARG A 110 -3.44 3.32 4.74
CA ARG A 110 -3.58 4.74 4.34
C ARG A 110 -3.01 4.99 2.93
N ARG A 111 -1.84 4.42 2.63
CA ARG A 111 -1.19 4.57 1.32
C ARG A 111 -2.00 3.89 0.22
N GLU A 112 -2.52 2.71 0.48
CA GLU A 112 -3.35 1.97 -0.47
C GLU A 112 -4.68 2.66 -0.74
N ILE A 113 -5.37 3.16 0.29
CA ILE A 113 -6.58 3.98 0.10
C ILE A 113 -6.27 5.20 -0.79
N ARG A 114 -5.15 5.89 -0.56
CA ARG A 114 -4.74 7.01 -1.40
C ARG A 114 -4.50 6.59 -2.84
N HIS A 115 -3.88 5.44 -3.07
CA HIS A 115 -3.65 4.92 -4.43
C HIS A 115 -4.98 4.59 -5.14
N LEU A 116 -5.92 3.96 -4.44
CA LEU A 116 -7.20 3.53 -5.00
C LEU A 116 -8.19 4.68 -5.26
N THR A 117 -8.17 5.71 -4.43
CA THR A 117 -9.21 6.75 -4.39
C THR A 117 -8.70 8.15 -4.73
N GLY A 118 -7.38 8.38 -4.67
CA GLY A 118 -6.78 9.71 -4.72
C GLY A 118 -6.93 10.51 -3.42
N GLU A 119 -7.75 10.06 -2.45
CA GLU A 119 -8.01 10.80 -1.23
C GLU A 119 -6.87 10.66 -0.20
N LYS A 120 -6.38 11.80 0.30
CA LYS A 120 -5.40 11.84 1.39
C LYS A 120 -6.13 11.83 2.74
N ILE A 121 -6.35 10.64 3.30
CA ILE A 121 -6.82 10.50 4.69
C ILE A 121 -5.65 10.50 5.68
N GLY A 122 -5.89 10.79 6.95
CA GLY A 122 -4.88 10.76 8.01
C GLY A 122 -4.71 9.37 8.62
N LYS A 123 -3.53 9.07 9.19
CA LYS A 123 -3.30 7.82 9.94
C LYS A 123 -4.28 7.67 11.10
N SER A 124 -4.45 8.74 11.88
CA SER A 124 -5.42 8.80 12.98
C SER A 124 -6.85 8.57 12.51
N THR A 125 -7.18 8.90 11.26
CA THR A 125 -8.51 8.62 10.68
C THR A 125 -8.73 7.12 10.49
N VAL A 126 -7.74 6.40 9.95
CA VAL A 126 -7.80 4.94 9.79
C VAL A 126 -7.83 4.26 11.15
N GLU A 127 -6.99 4.72 12.08
CA GLU A 127 -6.93 4.21 13.45
C GLU A 127 -8.26 4.41 14.20
N ASN A 128 -8.85 5.59 14.10
CA ASN A 128 -10.16 5.87 14.69
C ASN A 128 -11.23 4.98 14.07
N PHE A 129 -11.18 4.71 12.77
CA PHE A 129 -12.10 3.80 12.12
C PHE A 129 -11.95 2.36 12.66
N TYR A 130 -10.71 1.88 12.83
CA TYR A 130 -10.40 0.57 13.40
C TYR A 130 -10.95 0.38 14.82
N TYR A 131 -10.72 1.35 15.70
CA TYR A 131 -11.18 1.30 17.10
C TYR A 131 -12.62 1.79 17.29
N GLY A 132 -13.33 2.11 16.20
CA GLY A 132 -14.71 2.59 16.26
C GLY A 132 -14.87 3.96 16.95
N ARG A 133 -13.84 4.81 16.93
CA ARG A 133 -13.85 6.13 17.56
C ARG A 133 -14.33 7.21 16.61
N GLY A 134 -15.13 8.14 17.14
CA GLY A 134 -15.66 9.31 16.42
C GLY A 134 -16.66 8.95 15.33
N ASP A 135 -17.12 9.98 14.61
CA ASP A 135 -18.08 9.85 13.51
C ASP A 135 -17.40 10.27 12.19
N PRO A 136 -16.93 9.32 11.37
CA PRO A 136 -16.23 9.62 10.14
C PRO A 136 -17.18 10.26 9.12
N LYS A 137 -16.65 11.21 8.33
CA LYS A 137 -17.38 11.77 7.19
C LYS A 137 -17.71 10.68 6.18
N PHE A 138 -18.80 10.86 5.44
CA PHE A 138 -19.22 9.92 4.41
C PHE A 138 -18.11 9.62 3.38
N SER A 139 -17.36 10.64 2.93
CA SER A 139 -16.23 10.45 2.00
C SER A 139 -15.14 9.55 2.58
N THR A 140 -14.82 9.71 3.86
CA THR A 140 -13.88 8.84 4.58
C THR A 140 -14.38 7.39 4.63
N VAL A 141 -15.66 7.18 4.93
CA VAL A 141 -16.26 5.83 4.93
C VAL A 141 -16.16 5.23 3.53
N MET A 142 -16.49 5.99 2.48
CA MET A 142 -16.44 5.53 1.11
C MET A 142 -15.02 5.13 0.68
N SER A 143 -14.02 5.94 1.01
CA SER A 143 -12.63 5.66 0.66
C SER A 143 -12.07 4.43 1.37
N ILE A 144 -12.42 4.24 2.63
CA ILE A 144 -12.06 3.03 3.38
C ILE A 144 -12.79 1.80 2.81
N MET A 145 -14.09 1.90 2.51
CA MET A 145 -14.85 0.77 1.97
C MET A 145 -14.37 0.36 0.57
N ARG A 146 -13.97 1.30 -0.30
CA ARG A 146 -13.35 0.93 -1.60
C ARG A 146 -12.07 0.11 -1.43
N TRP A 147 -11.30 0.37 -0.38
CA TRP A 147 -10.14 -0.45 -0.06
C TRP A 147 -10.54 -1.83 0.47
N VAL A 148 -11.50 -1.89 1.40
CA VAL A 148 -12.06 -3.16 1.91
C VAL A 148 -12.56 -4.04 0.77
N ASP A 149 -13.39 -3.47 -0.12
CA ASP A 149 -13.92 -4.14 -1.29
C ASP A 149 -12.77 -4.68 -2.16
N SER A 150 -11.73 -3.88 -2.42
CA SER A 150 -10.58 -4.31 -3.25
C SER A 150 -9.84 -5.54 -2.70
N LYS A 151 -9.79 -5.70 -1.37
CA LYS A 151 -9.14 -6.83 -0.70
C LYS A 151 -10.03 -8.08 -0.66
N GLU A 152 -11.32 -7.89 -0.44
CA GLU A 152 -12.29 -8.98 -0.47
C GLU A 152 -12.43 -9.58 -1.88
N PHE A 153 -12.35 -8.75 -2.93
CA PHE A 153 -12.38 -9.23 -4.31
C PHE A 153 -11.08 -9.94 -4.74
N SER A 154 -9.91 -9.52 -4.26
CA SER A 154 -8.65 -10.20 -4.59
C SER A 154 -8.57 -11.62 -4.02
N GLY A 155 -9.16 -11.90 -2.85
CA GLY A 155 -9.17 -13.24 -2.25
C GLY A 155 -10.14 -14.23 -2.91
N SER A 156 -10.99 -13.79 -3.84
CA SER A 156 -11.98 -14.65 -4.51
C SER A 156 -11.41 -15.36 -5.75
N LEU A 157 -10.35 -14.82 -6.36
CA LEU A 157 -9.75 -15.35 -7.59
C LEU A 157 -8.88 -16.61 -7.37
N ASP A 158 -8.55 -16.94 -6.12
CA ASP A 158 -7.67 -18.08 -5.78
C ASP A 158 -8.42 -19.43 -5.66
N ASN A 159 -9.74 -19.46 -5.82
CA ASN A 159 -10.56 -20.68 -5.63
C ASN A 159 -10.84 -21.47 -6.92
N ASN A 160 -10.14 -21.20 -8.03
CA ASN A 160 -10.34 -21.95 -9.27
C ASN A 160 -9.01 -22.28 -9.97
N ALA A 161 -8.23 -23.15 -9.32
CA ALA A 161 -7.17 -23.92 -9.95
C ALA A 161 -7.30 -25.37 -9.48
N GLU A 162 -8.22 -26.10 -10.10
CA GLU A 162 -8.24 -27.58 -10.12
C GLU A 162 -7.90 -28.05 -11.54
#